data_AF-A0A3D2EPJ0-F1
#
_entry.id   AF-A0A3D2EPJ0-F1
#
_cell.length_a   1.000
_cell.length_b   1.000
_cell.length_c   1.000
_cell.angle_alpha   90.00
_cell.angle_beta   90.00
_cell.angle_gamma   90.00
#
_symmetry.space_group_name_H-M   'P 1'
#
loop_
_entity.id
_entity.type
_entity.pdbx_description
1 polymer ?
#
loop_
_entity_poly.entity_id
_entity_poly.type
_entity_poly.pdbx_seq_one_letter_code
_entity_poly.pdbx_strand_id
1 'polypeptide(L)'
;MSEFDFIRDLRPLTDLDPALGLADDAALVPAQAEVVCTDTLVEGLHFIGDEPAADLAFKLLAVNASDLVAMNARPTHALLNLSLPGGRCDAAWRAG
;
A
#
# COMPACT_ATOMS: atom_id res chain seq x y z
N MET A 1 -0.16 -0.63 -23.41
CA MET A 1 0.88 -0.65 -22.37
C MET A 1 0.30 -1.43 -21.21
N SER A 2 0.97 -2.50 -20.79
CA SER A 2 0.58 -3.24 -19.59
C SER A 2 1.10 -2.55 -18.33
N GLU A 3 0.58 -2.94 -17.18
CA GLU A 3 1.13 -2.52 -15.88
C GLU A 3 2.61 -2.88 -15.74
N PHE A 4 3.02 -4.09 -16.14
CA PHE A 4 4.40 -4.52 -16.08
C PHE A 4 5.33 -3.70 -16.99
N ASP A 5 4.83 -3.23 -18.14
CA ASP A 5 5.60 -2.32 -18.99
C ASP A 5 5.85 -1.00 -18.25
N PHE A 6 4.82 -0.45 -17.59
CA PHE A 6 4.92 0.79 -16.83
C PHE A 6 5.88 0.66 -15.64
N ILE A 7 5.81 -0.42 -14.86
CA ILE A 7 6.74 -0.69 -13.74
C ILE A 7 8.20 -0.71 -14.24
N ARG A 8 8.45 -1.34 -15.39
CA ARG A 8 9.79 -1.36 -15.99
C ARG A 8 10.27 0.04 -16.36
N ASP A 9 9.39 0.90 -16.85
CA ASP A 9 9.71 2.28 -17.20
C ASP A 9 10.02 3.16 -15.98
N LEU A 10 9.60 2.76 -14.77
CA LEU A 10 9.93 3.45 -13.51
C LEU A 10 11.32 3.11 -12.95
N ARG A 11 11.97 2.04 -13.42
CA ARG A 11 13.29 1.60 -12.93
C ARG A 11 14.36 2.70 -12.88
N PRO A 12 14.45 3.64 -13.85
CA PRO A 12 15.44 4.73 -13.79
C PRO A 12 15.22 5.75 -12.67
N LEU A 13 14.05 5.74 -12.01
CA LEU A 13 13.68 6.68 -10.95
C LEU A 13 14.06 6.20 -9.54
N THR A 14 14.65 5.01 -9.41
CA THR A 14 14.96 4.40 -8.11
C THR A 14 16.38 3.84 -8.08
N ASP A 15 16.97 3.80 -6.89
CA ASP A 15 18.15 2.98 -6.64
C ASP A 15 17.73 1.51 -6.66
N LEU A 16 18.17 0.76 -7.68
CA LEU A 16 17.69 -0.61 -7.93
C LEU A 16 18.06 -1.60 -6.82
N ASP A 17 19.11 -1.33 -6.05
CA ASP A 17 19.58 -2.22 -4.99
C ASP A 17 18.58 -2.23 -3.79
N PRO A 18 18.22 -1.09 -3.17
CA PRO A 18 17.13 -1.07 -2.19
C PRO A 18 15.75 -1.51 -2.74
N ALA A 19 15.49 -1.25 -4.02
CA ALA A 19 14.20 -1.57 -4.64
C ALA A 19 14.12 -3.00 -5.20
N LEU A 20 15.15 -3.84 -5.01
CA LEU A 20 15.25 -5.19 -5.59
C LEU A 20 14.93 -5.23 -7.10
N GLY A 21 15.31 -4.17 -7.82
CA GLY A 21 15.03 -4.02 -9.24
C GLY A 21 13.54 -3.90 -9.62
N LEU A 22 12.65 -3.57 -8.68
CA LEU A 22 11.19 -3.61 -8.83
C LEU A 22 10.70 -4.99 -9.29
N ALA A 23 11.24 -6.05 -8.69
CA ALA A 23 11.00 -7.44 -9.09
C ALA A 23 10.42 -8.32 -7.95
N ASP A 24 10.10 -7.72 -6.81
CA ASP A 24 9.61 -8.39 -5.61
C ASP A 24 8.42 -7.64 -5.01
N ASP A 25 7.78 -8.22 -4.00
CA ASP A 25 6.53 -7.69 -3.40
C ASP A 25 6.73 -6.38 -2.62
N ALA A 26 7.95 -6.10 -2.15
CA ALA A 26 8.29 -4.87 -1.45
C ALA A 26 9.76 -4.45 -1.64
N ALA A 27 10.10 -3.23 -1.23
CA ALA A 27 11.49 -2.76 -1.22
C ALA A 27 12.20 -3.21 0.07
N LEU A 28 13.48 -3.57 -0.03
CA LEU A 28 14.35 -3.86 1.11
C LEU A 28 15.38 -2.74 1.24
N VAL A 29 15.28 -1.91 2.28
CA VAL A 29 16.25 -0.84 2.55
C VAL A 29 17.41 -1.41 3.38
N PRO A 30 18.59 -1.71 2.78
CA PRO A 30 19.56 -2.61 3.42
C PRO A 30 20.25 -1.99 4.62
N ALA A 31 20.47 -0.67 4.62
CA ALA A 31 21.16 0.01 5.70
C ALA A 31 20.40 -0.03 7.04
N GLN A 32 19.08 -0.25 6.99
CA GLN A 32 18.20 -0.29 8.15
C GLN A 32 17.58 -1.69 8.37
N ALA A 33 17.80 -2.63 7.43
CA ALA A 33 17.09 -3.91 7.37
C ALA A 33 15.56 -3.73 7.43
N GLU A 34 15.06 -2.66 6.81
CA GLU A 34 13.64 -2.31 6.75
C GLU A 34 13.03 -2.82 5.45
N VAL A 35 11.82 -3.37 5.52
CA VAL A 35 11.02 -3.73 4.35
C VAL A 35 9.85 -2.78 4.27
N VAL A 36 9.66 -2.16 3.10
CA VAL A 36 8.66 -1.11 2.89
C VAL A 36 7.84 -1.44 1.65
N CYS A 37 6.52 -1.49 1.82
CA CYS A 37 5.54 -1.61 0.75
C CYS A 37 4.55 -0.45 0.84
N THR A 38 3.79 -0.25 -0.22
CA THR A 38 2.64 0.64 -0.20
C THR A 38 1.60 0.15 -1.18
N ASP A 39 0.36 0.08 -0.71
CA ASP A 39 -0.78 -0.37 -1.49
C ASP A 39 -1.95 0.59 -1.34
N THR A 40 -2.72 0.80 -2.41
CA THR A 40 -3.82 1.78 -2.45
C THR A 40 -5.15 1.13 -2.74
N LEU A 41 -6.15 1.33 -1.87
CA LEU A 41 -7.54 0.95 -2.16
C LEU A 41 -8.30 2.16 -2.75
N VAL A 42 -9.11 1.90 -3.77
CA VAL A 42 -9.81 2.92 -4.57
C VAL A 42 -11.27 2.50 -4.72
N GLU A 43 -12.20 3.40 -4.38
CA GLU A 43 -13.65 3.16 -4.51
C GLU A 43 -14.02 2.92 -5.98
N GLY A 44 -14.90 1.95 -6.23
CA GLY A 44 -15.28 1.50 -7.58
C GLY A 44 -14.28 0.56 -8.25
N LEU A 45 -13.09 0.36 -7.68
CA LEU A 45 -12.09 -0.61 -8.17
C LEU A 45 -11.81 -1.71 -7.14
N HIS A 46 -11.49 -1.32 -5.92
CA HIS A 46 -11.08 -2.24 -4.84
C HIS A 46 -12.20 -2.51 -3.83
N PHE A 47 -13.20 -1.63 -3.74
CA PHE A 47 -14.38 -1.70 -2.87
C PHE A 47 -15.51 -0.85 -3.49
N ILE A 48 -16.75 -1.01 -3.02
CA ILE A 48 -17.95 -0.43 -3.65
C ILE A 48 -18.32 0.94 -3.05
N GLY A 49 -18.08 1.16 -1.76
CA GLY A 49 -18.24 2.43 -1.07
C GLY A 49 -19.35 2.45 0.00
N ASP A 50 -20.04 1.34 0.22
CA ASP A 50 -21.07 1.14 1.24
C ASP A 50 -20.64 0.15 2.34
N GLU A 51 -19.43 -0.41 2.23
CA GLU A 51 -18.86 -1.29 3.25
C GLU A 51 -18.59 -0.55 4.57
N PRO A 52 -18.68 -1.24 5.72
CA PRO A 52 -18.27 -0.67 7.00
C PRO A 52 -16.82 -0.18 6.96
N ALA A 53 -16.55 0.99 7.56
CA ALA A 53 -15.21 1.57 7.59
C ALA A 53 -14.17 0.62 8.22
N ALA A 54 -14.58 -0.16 9.23
CA ALA A 54 -13.73 -1.16 9.88
C ALA A 54 -13.30 -2.28 8.93
N ASP A 55 -14.18 -2.74 8.04
CA ASP A 55 -13.87 -3.79 7.07
C ASP A 55 -12.90 -3.26 6.00
N LEU A 56 -13.09 -2.01 5.57
CA LEU A 56 -12.17 -1.34 4.65
C LEU A 56 -10.80 -1.12 5.30
N ALA A 57 -10.75 -0.71 6.56
CA ALA A 57 -9.51 -0.54 7.32
C ALA A 57 -8.78 -1.88 7.51
N PHE A 58 -9.52 -2.95 7.81
CA PHE A 58 -8.95 -4.30 7.91
C PHE A 58 -8.35 -4.73 6.57
N LYS A 59 -9.09 -4.58 5.47
CA LYS A 59 -8.59 -4.93 4.12
C LYS A 59 -7.35 -4.11 3.75
N LEU A 60 -7.36 -2.81 3.99
CA LEU A 60 -6.25 -1.90 3.69
C LEU A 60 -4.96 -2.33 4.41
N LEU A 61 -5.06 -2.67 5.69
CA LEU A 61 -3.92 -3.18 6.46
C LEU A 61 -3.52 -4.60 6.01
N ALA A 62 -4.48 -5.46 5.73
CA ALA A 62 -4.23 -6.86 5.38
C ALA A 62 -3.45 -7.00 4.05
N VAL A 63 -3.77 -6.18 3.03
CA VAL A 63 -3.05 -6.24 1.74
C VAL A 63 -1.58 -5.82 1.90
N ASN A 64 -1.31 -4.68 2.54
CA ASN A 64 0.07 -4.24 2.80
C ASN A 64 0.82 -5.22 3.72
N ALA A 65 0.16 -5.76 4.75
CA ALA A 65 0.79 -6.73 5.64
C ALA A 65 1.14 -8.04 4.91
N SER A 66 0.36 -8.41 3.89
CA SER A 66 0.62 -9.60 3.07
C SER A 66 1.97 -9.49 2.36
N ASP A 67 2.25 -8.37 1.70
CA ASP A 67 3.51 -8.15 0.98
C ASP A 67 4.72 -8.18 1.93
N LEU A 68 4.61 -7.55 3.10
CA LEU A 68 5.66 -7.60 4.12
C LEU A 68 5.92 -9.03 4.60
N VAL A 69 4.87 -9.82 4.83
CA VAL A 69 5.01 -11.22 5.26
C VAL A 69 5.57 -12.09 4.14
N ALA A 70 5.24 -11.83 2.88
CA ALA A 70 5.82 -12.51 1.72
C ALA A 70 7.35 -12.30 1.65
N MET A 71 7.82 -11.12 2.05
CA MET A 71 9.23 -10.79 2.22
C MET A 71 9.87 -11.33 3.51
N ASN A 72 9.17 -12.20 4.25
CA ASN A 72 9.57 -12.73 5.55
C ASN A 72 9.84 -11.62 6.60
N ALA A 73 9.17 -10.46 6.44
CA ALA A 73 9.26 -9.34 7.37
C ALA A 73 8.09 -9.36 8.36
N ARG A 74 8.32 -8.80 9.55
CA ARG A 74 7.26 -8.55 10.54
C ARG A 74 6.74 -7.13 10.36
N PRO A 75 5.44 -6.92 10.04
CA PRO A 75 4.86 -5.59 10.03
C PRO A 75 4.99 -4.92 11.41
N THR A 76 5.46 -3.67 11.46
CA THR A 76 5.69 -2.95 12.72
C THR A 76 5.02 -1.58 12.77
N HIS A 77 4.94 -0.88 11.65
CA HIS A 77 4.36 0.46 11.53
C HIS A 77 3.59 0.56 10.22
N ALA A 78 2.70 1.54 10.13
CA ALA A 78 1.94 1.84 8.92
C ALA A 78 1.81 3.36 8.73
N LEU A 79 1.80 3.79 7.47
CA LEU A 79 1.41 5.13 7.07
C LEU A 79 0.05 5.07 6.39
N LEU A 80 -0.81 6.05 6.65
CA LEU A 80 -2.11 6.17 6.01
C LEU A 80 -2.14 7.43 5.14
N ASN A 81 -2.23 7.22 3.84
CA ASN A 81 -2.57 8.27 2.88
C ASN A 81 -4.05 8.14 2.52
N LEU A 82 -4.82 9.19 2.77
CA LEU A 82 -6.27 9.16 2.59
C LEU A 82 -6.74 10.37 1.77
N SER A 83 -7.48 10.08 0.70
CA SER A 83 -8.20 11.07 -0.08
C SER A 83 -9.70 10.80 0.02
N LEU A 84 -10.47 11.79 0.44
CA LEU A 84 -11.92 11.69 0.58
C LEU A 84 -12.63 12.78 -0.24
N PRO A 85 -13.77 12.47 -0.88
CA PRO A 85 -14.65 13.50 -1.42
C PRO A 85 -15.13 14.45 -0.30
N GLY A 86 -15.35 15.71 -0.67
CA GLY A 86 -15.91 16.69 0.26
C GLY A 86 -17.22 16.19 0.88
N GLY A 87 -17.36 16.35 2.21
CA GLY A 87 -18.55 15.93 2.95
C GLY A 87 -18.56 14.48 3.45
N ARG A 88 -17.62 13.62 3.02
CA ARG A 88 -17.51 12.23 3.53
C ARG A 88 -16.66 12.08 4.81
N CYS A 89 -15.92 13.12 5.19
CA CYS A 89 -15.24 13.16 6.49
C CYS A 89 -16.16 13.78 7.56
N ASP A 90 -17.22 13.04 7.91
CA ASP A 90 -18.17 13.44 8.95
C ASP A 90 -17.74 12.99 10.36
N ALA A 91 -18.56 13.29 11.37
CA ALA A 91 -18.25 12.95 12.76
C ALA A 91 -18.25 11.43 13.02
N ALA A 92 -19.06 10.66 12.29
CA ALA A 92 -19.09 9.20 12.43
C ALA A 92 -17.79 8.60 11.89
N TRP A 93 -17.34 9.05 10.72
CA TRP A 93 -16.06 8.63 10.13
C TRP A 93 -14.86 8.94 11.04
N ARG A 94 -14.86 10.09 11.73
CA ARG A 94 -13.78 10.47 12.66
C ARG A 94 -13.79 9.70 13.98
N ALA A 95 -14.92 9.12 14.37
CA ALA A 95 -15.06 8.42 15.64
C ALA A 95 -14.46 7.00 15.60
N GLY A 96 -14.18 6.48 14.39
CA GLY A 96 -13.72 5.11 14.16
C GLY A 96 -14.85 4.21 13.71
#